data_AF-A0A1G0CLQ8-F1
#
_entry.id   AF-A0A1G0CLQ8-F1
#
_cell.length_a   1.000
_cell.length_b   1.000
_cell.length_c   1.000
_cell.angle_alpha   90.00
_cell.angle_beta   90.00
_cell.angle_gamma   90.00
#
_symmetry.space_group_name_H-M   'P 1'
#
loop_
_entity.id
_entity.type
_entity.pdbx_description
1 polymer ?
#
loop_
_entity_poly.entity_id
_entity_poly.type
_entity_poly.pdbx_seq_one_letter_code
_entity_poly.pdbx_strand_id
1 'polypeptide(L)'
;MSTKIKIDSKQVFLRIPRIFFFVIFDSVDNKVGRIKPTIMLLKKGSKGEDVKKVQSFLKLTADGIFGSNTEASVKTWQAANGLTADGMVGDKTWSKMGLGTPSGNSTSSSSGSKGASGFDETYKDVVIEGSTFPGKPYSSSVKITLNSEITQEYIPAFSQAIPNAAKGLRLLLTIMAYHEGFKKGSRSYKTNNPGNIGNTDSGANQSIASLKDGILLQKNYVDNIVNGKSKAFPMNQPVNIKPYYSQEIAKNSANYGMSPWLPGYKFTFTGQLDQFVKIYSTGARGGNSYVNTIVSYFTANGLPIKPESKIQDIIKMG
;
A
#
# COMPACT_ATOMS: atom_id res chain seq x y z
N MET A 1 8.79 -9.93 -61.57
CA MET A 1 7.54 -10.66 -61.25
C MET A 1 7.70 -11.27 -59.87
N SER A 2 6.91 -10.82 -58.90
CA SER A 2 6.93 -11.29 -57.51
C SER A 2 5.72 -12.18 -57.31
N THR A 3 5.94 -13.46 -57.02
CA THR A 3 4.86 -14.41 -56.68
C THR A 3 5.21 -15.08 -55.36
N LYS A 4 4.36 -14.82 -54.37
CA LYS A 4 4.37 -15.36 -53.00
C LYS A 4 4.24 -16.89 -53.01
N ILE A 5 4.99 -17.58 -52.15
CA ILE A 5 4.59 -18.88 -51.60
C ILE A 5 4.79 -18.89 -50.08
N LYS A 6 3.75 -19.38 -49.40
CA LYS A 6 3.52 -19.46 -47.95
C LYS A 6 4.65 -20.14 -47.19
N ILE A 7 4.95 -19.63 -45.98
CA ILE A 7 5.59 -20.41 -44.93
C ILE A 7 4.58 -20.61 -43.81
N ASP A 8 4.25 -21.88 -43.60
CA ASP A 8 3.38 -22.43 -42.57
C ASP A 8 4.00 -22.26 -41.18
N SER A 9 3.35 -21.48 -40.31
CA SER A 9 3.77 -21.25 -38.94
C SER A 9 3.32 -22.40 -38.05
N LYS A 10 4.13 -23.47 -37.98
CA LYS A 10 4.03 -24.46 -36.90
C LYS A 10 4.45 -23.81 -35.59
N GLN A 11 3.47 -23.65 -34.70
CA GLN A 11 3.63 -23.23 -33.31
C GLN A 11 4.56 -24.21 -32.58
N VAL A 12 5.80 -23.78 -32.32
CA VAL A 12 6.66 -24.45 -31.35
C VAL A 12 6.35 -23.85 -29.98
N PHE A 13 5.59 -24.59 -29.17
CA PHE A 13 5.33 -24.28 -27.77
C PHE A 13 6.64 -24.39 -26.96
N LEU A 14 7.28 -23.25 -26.68
CA LEU A 14 8.23 -23.15 -25.58
C LEU A 14 7.49 -22.68 -24.32
N ARG A 15 7.24 -23.65 -23.42
CA ARG A 15 6.74 -23.41 -22.07
C ARG A 15 7.71 -22.50 -21.31
N ILE A 16 7.28 -21.28 -21.01
CA ILE A 16 7.90 -20.43 -20.00
C ILE A 16 6.83 -20.14 -18.93
N PRO A 17 6.99 -20.56 -17.67
CA PRO A 17 6.05 -20.22 -16.60
C PRO A 17 6.22 -18.73 -16.26
N ARG A 18 5.27 -17.90 -16.70
CA ARG A 18 5.19 -16.48 -16.36
C ARG A 18 4.55 -16.31 -14.98
N ILE A 19 5.30 -15.67 -14.10
CA ILE A 19 4.90 -15.21 -12.77
C ILE A 19 4.43 -13.74 -12.86
N PHE A 20 3.48 -13.41 -11.99
CA PHE A 20 2.84 -12.12 -11.63
C PHE A 20 1.49 -11.75 -12.29
N PHE A 21 0.54 -11.53 -11.36
CA PHE A 21 -0.47 -10.46 -11.30
C PHE A 21 -1.10 -9.99 -12.61
N PHE A 22 -2.43 -10.13 -12.71
CA PHE A 22 -3.23 -9.52 -13.76
C PHE A 22 -2.96 -8.00 -13.87
N VAL A 23 -2.21 -7.62 -14.91
CA VAL A 23 -2.33 -6.32 -15.56
C VAL A 23 -2.82 -6.63 -16.97
N ILE A 24 -4.10 -6.38 -17.24
CA ILE A 24 -4.58 -6.32 -18.62
C ILE A 24 -3.92 -5.09 -19.26
N PHE A 25 -2.99 -5.36 -20.19
CA PHE A 25 -2.61 -4.45 -21.26
C PHE A 25 -3.48 -4.78 -22.45
N ASP A 26 -4.60 -4.07 -22.59
CA ASP A 26 -5.25 -3.95 -23.88
C ASP A 26 -4.83 -2.63 -24.52
N SER A 27 -4.75 -2.70 -25.85
CA SER A 27 -4.33 -1.67 -26.78
C SER A 27 -5.01 -0.32 -26.54
N VAL A 28 -4.31 0.74 -26.93
CA VAL A 28 -4.70 2.14 -26.86
C VAL A 28 -6.13 2.35 -27.39
N ASP A 29 -7.04 2.74 -26.50
CA ASP A 29 -8.21 3.55 -26.86
C ASP A 29 -8.31 4.72 -25.88
N ASN A 30 -8.07 5.90 -26.43
CA ASN A 30 -8.09 7.19 -25.76
C ASN A 30 -9.55 7.58 -25.47
N LYS A 31 -10.02 7.41 -24.25
CA LYS A 31 -11.23 8.09 -23.75
C LYS A 31 -10.90 8.80 -22.44
N VAL A 32 -10.79 10.12 -22.55
CA VAL A 32 -10.62 11.06 -21.42
C VAL A 32 -11.84 10.95 -20.51
N GLY A 33 -11.69 10.21 -19.40
CA GLY A 33 -12.68 10.13 -18.33
C GLY A 33 -12.58 11.35 -17.40
N ARG A 34 -13.71 12.01 -17.16
CA ARG A 34 -13.86 13.24 -16.38
C ARG A 34 -13.22 13.15 -14.98
N ILE A 35 -12.41 14.15 -14.65
CA ILE A 35 -11.88 14.43 -13.30
C ILE A 35 -13.02 14.58 -12.28
N LYS A 36 -13.07 13.69 -11.28
CA LYS A 36 -13.81 13.91 -10.03
C LYS A 36 -12.89 14.64 -9.04
N PRO A 37 -13.32 15.76 -8.42
CA PRO A 37 -12.46 16.54 -7.53
C PRO A 37 -12.07 15.74 -6.29
N THR A 38 -10.77 15.79 -5.94
CA THR A 38 -10.21 15.22 -4.72
C THR A 38 -10.82 15.93 -3.51
N ILE A 39 -11.42 15.15 -2.60
CA ILE A 39 -11.93 15.66 -1.33
C ILE A 39 -10.76 16.28 -0.53
N MET A 40 -10.82 17.59 -0.27
CA MET A 40 -9.78 18.31 0.47
C MET A 40 -9.88 18.08 1.98
N LEU A 41 -8.90 17.34 2.53
CA LEU A 41 -8.66 17.21 3.97
C LEU A 41 -7.92 18.44 4.49
N LEU A 42 -8.52 19.18 5.44
CA LEU A 42 -7.83 20.29 6.12
C LEU A 42 -7.22 19.84 7.44
N LYS A 43 -6.00 20.29 7.74
CA LYS A 43 -5.29 20.00 8.99
C LYS A 43 -4.31 21.12 9.30
N LYS A 44 -3.62 21.06 10.45
CA LYS A 44 -2.57 22.04 10.78
C LYS A 44 -1.57 22.20 9.62
N GLY A 45 -1.35 23.45 9.22
CA GLY A 45 -0.52 23.83 8.08
C GLY A 45 -1.27 24.00 6.75
N SER A 46 -2.52 23.51 6.63
CA SER A 46 -3.40 23.83 5.49
C SER A 46 -3.64 25.34 5.41
N LYS A 47 -3.78 25.86 4.19
CA LYS A 47 -4.09 27.28 3.93
C LYS A 47 -5.14 27.40 2.82
N GLY A 48 -5.90 28.49 2.81
CA GLY A 48 -6.81 28.84 1.72
C GLY A 48 -8.27 29.04 2.14
N GLU A 49 -9.15 29.24 1.17
CA GLU A 49 -10.55 29.63 1.41
C GLU A 49 -11.35 28.57 2.17
N ASP A 50 -11.05 27.29 2.00
CA ASP A 50 -11.74 26.25 2.77
C ASP A 50 -11.33 26.25 4.25
N VAL A 51 -10.10 26.68 4.56
CA VAL A 51 -9.69 26.93 5.95
C VAL A 51 -10.48 28.10 6.53
N LYS A 52 -10.69 29.18 5.75
CA LYS A 52 -11.51 30.32 6.18
C LYS A 52 -12.95 29.91 6.47
N LYS A 53 -13.55 29.03 5.66
CA LYS A 53 -14.91 28.52 5.89
C LYS A 53 -15.02 27.79 7.23
N VAL A 54 -14.07 26.90 7.53
CA VAL A 54 -14.02 26.18 8.82
C VAL A 54 -13.81 27.16 9.98
N GLN A 55 -12.88 28.10 9.84
CA GLN A 55 -12.60 29.10 10.88
C GLN A 55 -13.84 29.96 11.17
N SER A 56 -14.53 30.45 10.13
CA SER A 56 -15.77 31.21 10.28
C SER A 56 -16.88 30.40 10.95
N PHE A 57 -17.05 29.12 10.59
CA PHE A 57 -18.02 28.24 11.23
C PHE A 57 -17.73 28.02 12.71
N LEU A 58 -16.46 27.86 13.06
CA LEU A 58 -15.98 27.73 14.43
C LEU A 58 -15.91 29.08 15.18
N LYS A 59 -16.37 30.18 14.56
CA LYS A 59 -16.35 31.55 15.09
C LYS A 59 -14.94 32.04 15.48
N LEU A 60 -13.93 31.60 14.73
CA LEU A 60 -12.55 32.06 14.83
C LEU A 60 -12.27 33.18 13.83
N THR A 61 -11.17 33.91 14.00
CA THR A 61 -10.63 34.79 12.96
C THR A 61 -10.29 33.97 11.71
N ALA A 62 -10.92 34.29 10.58
CA ALA A 62 -10.77 33.56 9.32
C ALA A 62 -9.57 34.07 8.49
N ASP A 63 -8.36 33.89 9.03
CA ASP A 63 -7.11 34.25 8.36
C ASP A 63 -6.71 33.29 7.22
N GLY A 64 -7.41 32.15 7.09
CA GLY A 64 -7.17 31.13 6.09
C GLY A 64 -5.92 30.30 6.35
N ILE A 65 -5.38 30.31 7.57
CA ILE A 65 -4.23 29.52 8.00
C ILE A 65 -4.67 28.58 9.11
N PHE A 66 -4.58 27.28 8.86
CA PHE A 66 -4.96 26.26 9.82
C PHE A 66 -3.83 26.10 10.85
N GLY A 67 -3.79 27.00 11.84
CA GLY A 67 -2.80 27.01 12.91
C GLY A 67 -3.18 26.13 14.11
N SER A 68 -2.35 26.16 15.16
CA SER A 68 -2.61 25.41 16.41
C SER A 68 -3.97 25.76 17.03
N ASN A 69 -4.40 27.02 16.92
CA ASN A 69 -5.69 27.47 17.44
C ASN A 69 -6.86 26.83 16.68
N THR A 70 -6.80 26.81 15.35
CA THR A 70 -7.83 26.17 14.50
C THR A 70 -7.89 24.66 14.75
N GLU A 71 -6.73 24.00 14.90
CA GLU A 71 -6.68 22.57 15.25
C GLU A 71 -7.33 22.27 16.60
N ALA A 72 -7.02 23.04 17.63
CA ALA A 72 -7.61 22.88 18.96
C ALA A 72 -9.13 23.03 18.91
N SER A 73 -9.64 24.07 18.23
CA SER A 73 -11.08 24.29 18.09
C SER A 73 -11.77 23.20 17.27
N VAL A 74 -11.13 22.64 16.24
CA VAL A 74 -11.67 21.50 15.48
C VAL A 74 -11.75 20.27 16.37
N LYS A 75 -10.73 19.97 17.20
CA LYS A 75 -10.77 18.84 18.15
C LYS A 75 -11.92 18.98 19.15
N THR A 76 -12.06 20.16 19.75
CA THR A 76 -13.15 20.44 20.70
C THR A 76 -14.51 20.28 20.05
N TRP A 77 -14.69 20.82 18.85
CA TRP A 77 -15.95 20.73 18.12
C TRP A 77 -16.26 19.28 17.72
N GLN A 78 -15.27 18.52 17.25
CA GLN A 78 -15.42 17.11 16.90
C GLN A 78 -15.83 16.28 18.12
N ALA A 79 -15.15 16.45 19.26
CA ALA A 79 -15.48 15.75 20.51
C ALA A 79 -16.94 16.03 20.93
N ALA A 80 -17.35 17.30 20.90
CA ALA A 80 -18.71 17.72 21.23
C ALA A 80 -19.78 17.17 20.29
N ASN A 81 -19.40 16.78 19.06
CA ASN A 81 -20.30 16.29 18.02
C ASN A 81 -20.20 14.78 17.78
N GLY A 82 -19.57 14.04 18.70
CA GLY A 82 -19.46 12.58 18.64
C GLY A 82 -18.54 12.08 17.52
N LEU A 83 -17.60 12.92 17.07
CA LEU A 83 -16.56 12.55 16.12
C LEU A 83 -15.24 12.28 16.85
N THR A 84 -14.34 11.54 16.21
CA THR A 84 -12.95 11.45 16.68
C THR A 84 -12.33 12.85 16.69
N ALA A 85 -11.86 13.30 17.85
CA ALA A 85 -11.24 14.61 18.04
C ALA A 85 -9.78 14.65 17.54
N ASP A 86 -9.59 14.40 16.25
CA ASP A 86 -8.28 14.32 15.60
C ASP A 86 -7.75 15.68 15.12
N GLY A 87 -8.59 16.72 15.09
CA GLY A 87 -8.22 18.08 14.70
C GLY A 87 -8.13 18.28 13.20
N MET A 88 -8.66 17.35 12.41
CA MET A 88 -8.67 17.41 10.95
C MET A 88 -10.08 17.53 10.40
N VAL A 89 -10.27 18.36 9.38
CA VAL A 89 -11.58 18.52 8.73
C VAL A 89 -11.61 17.67 7.46
N GLY A 90 -12.02 16.42 7.64
CA GLY A 90 -12.35 15.48 6.55
C GLY A 90 -13.86 15.38 6.33
N ASP A 91 -14.31 14.45 5.47
CA ASP A 91 -15.71 14.35 5.03
C ASP A 91 -16.74 14.28 6.16
N LYS A 92 -16.44 13.53 7.22
CA LYS A 92 -17.33 13.41 8.38
C LYS A 92 -17.46 14.75 9.10
N THR A 93 -16.36 15.49 9.24
CA THR A 93 -16.36 16.81 9.85
C THR A 93 -17.04 17.82 8.95
N TRP A 94 -16.75 17.86 7.64
CA TRP A 94 -17.43 18.70 6.65
C TRP A 94 -18.94 18.48 6.61
N SER A 95 -19.37 17.22 6.54
CA SER A 95 -20.78 16.84 6.51
C SER A 95 -21.48 17.21 7.82
N LYS A 96 -20.83 17.00 8.96
CA LYS A 96 -21.39 17.32 10.27
C LYS A 96 -21.43 18.84 10.53
N MET A 97 -20.50 19.61 9.97
CA MET A 97 -20.53 21.09 10.01
C MET A 97 -21.58 21.67 9.05
N GLY A 98 -22.08 20.88 8.09
CA GLY A 98 -23.07 21.35 7.11
C GLY A 98 -22.53 22.39 6.13
N LEU A 99 -21.20 22.55 6.03
CA LEU A 99 -20.57 23.62 5.24
C LEU A 99 -20.52 23.34 3.73
N GLY A 100 -21.05 22.18 3.29
CA GLY A 100 -20.83 21.67 1.94
C GLY A 100 -19.35 21.31 1.73
N THR A 101 -19.07 20.19 1.06
CA THR A 101 -17.69 19.98 0.59
C THR A 101 -17.35 21.05 -0.46
N PRO A 102 -16.08 21.49 -0.59
CA PRO A 102 -15.71 22.50 -1.57
C PRO A 102 -16.04 22.05 -3.01
N SER A 103 -17.10 22.65 -3.56
CA SER A 103 -17.59 22.66 -4.94
C SER A 103 -17.78 21.31 -5.65
N GLY A 104 -19.05 20.93 -5.74
CA GLY A 104 -19.61 19.95 -6.66
C GLY A 104 -21.13 19.88 -6.49
N ASN A 105 -21.82 20.89 -7.04
CA ASN A 105 -23.25 21.14 -6.84
C ASN A 105 -24.13 19.92 -7.21
N SER A 106 -24.96 19.53 -6.25
CA SER A 106 -26.29 18.89 -6.35
C SER A 106 -26.48 17.70 -7.29
N THR A 107 -26.67 16.51 -6.70
CA THR A 107 -27.89 15.75 -6.99
C THR A 107 -28.38 15.06 -5.73
N SER A 108 -29.60 15.40 -5.33
CA SER A 108 -30.42 14.70 -4.35
C SER A 108 -30.67 13.25 -4.78
N SER A 109 -30.38 12.30 -3.88
CA SER A 109 -31.04 11.00 -3.81
C SER A 109 -30.97 10.53 -2.36
N SER A 110 -31.98 10.85 -1.57
CA SER A 110 -33.10 9.95 -1.23
C SER A 110 -32.68 8.77 -0.37
N SER A 111 -33.21 8.76 0.85
CA SER A 111 -33.31 7.63 1.75
C SER A 111 -33.70 6.33 1.02
N GLY A 112 -33.00 5.24 1.34
CA GLY A 112 -33.55 3.89 1.28
C GLY A 112 -32.86 2.94 0.30
N SER A 113 -31.98 2.08 0.81
CA SER A 113 -32.19 0.62 0.79
C SER A 113 -30.96 -0.12 1.34
N LYS A 114 -31.16 -0.84 2.45
CA LYS A 114 -30.25 -1.93 2.85
C LYS A 114 -30.30 -3.00 1.77
N GLY A 115 -29.16 -3.29 1.12
CA GLY A 115 -29.03 -4.35 0.13
C GLY A 115 -27.57 -4.75 -0.12
N ALA A 116 -27.16 -5.87 0.47
CA ALA A 116 -26.03 -6.77 0.20
C ALA A 116 -24.58 -6.22 0.01
N SER A 117 -23.73 -6.54 1.00
CA SER A 117 -22.26 -6.38 1.12
C SER A 117 -21.73 -4.98 1.49
N GLY A 118 -21.88 -4.62 2.77
CA GLY A 118 -21.46 -3.34 3.35
C GLY A 118 -19.95 -3.17 3.49
N PHE A 119 -19.28 -2.80 2.40
CA PHE A 119 -17.87 -2.38 2.40
C PHE A 119 -17.73 -0.88 2.11
N ASP A 120 -16.74 -0.24 2.73
CA ASP A 120 -16.36 1.15 2.44
C ASP A 120 -15.87 1.27 0.99
N GLU A 121 -16.63 1.92 0.12
CA GLU A 121 -16.30 2.09 -1.31
C GLU A 121 -15.48 3.36 -1.61
N THR A 122 -14.98 4.08 -0.58
CA THR A 122 -14.25 5.35 -0.76
C THR A 122 -13.12 5.28 -1.80
N TYR A 123 -12.46 4.13 -1.92
CA TYR A 123 -11.32 3.93 -2.82
C TYR A 123 -11.64 3.12 -4.08
N LYS A 124 -12.92 2.83 -4.34
CA LYS A 124 -13.37 2.15 -5.56
C LYS A 124 -13.03 3.01 -6.78
N ASP A 125 -12.25 2.44 -7.70
CA ASP A 125 -11.78 3.09 -8.93
C ASP A 125 -10.95 4.37 -8.72
N VAL A 126 -10.41 4.58 -7.51
CA VAL A 126 -9.57 5.75 -7.19
C VAL A 126 -8.10 5.47 -7.47
N VAL A 127 -7.42 6.38 -8.17
CA VAL A 127 -5.95 6.38 -8.33
C VAL A 127 -5.36 7.52 -7.52
N ILE A 128 -4.40 7.20 -6.65
CA ILE A 128 -3.67 8.16 -5.83
C ILE A 128 -2.38 8.58 -6.55
N GLU A 129 -2.13 9.89 -6.64
CA GLU A 129 -0.84 10.42 -7.07
C GLU A 129 0.17 10.32 -5.92
N GLY A 130 1.34 9.73 -6.18
CA GLY A 130 2.32 9.34 -5.17
C GLY A 130 2.12 7.92 -4.66
N SER A 131 2.78 7.58 -3.55
CA SER A 131 2.79 6.24 -2.94
C SER A 131 2.22 6.21 -1.53
N THR A 132 1.87 7.36 -0.95
CA THR A 132 1.33 7.44 0.42
C THR A 132 -0.18 7.18 0.42
N PHE A 133 -0.65 6.28 1.28
CA PHE A 133 -2.10 6.11 1.47
C PHE A 133 -2.66 7.31 2.26
N PRO A 134 -3.74 7.97 1.79
CA PRO A 134 -4.30 9.15 2.43
C PRO A 134 -5.05 8.83 3.73
N GLY A 135 -5.26 9.84 4.56
CA GLY A 135 -6.11 9.75 5.76
C GLY A 135 -5.55 8.90 6.92
N LYS A 136 -4.40 8.26 6.77
CA LYS A 136 -3.72 7.50 7.84
C LYS A 136 -2.24 7.87 7.91
N PRO A 137 -1.77 8.72 8.83
CA PRO A 137 -0.36 9.10 8.89
C PRO A 137 0.53 7.89 9.19
N TYR A 138 1.81 8.00 8.83
CA TYR A 138 2.80 7.00 9.20
C TYR A 138 3.01 6.99 10.72
N SER A 139 3.36 5.82 11.25
CA SER A 139 3.69 5.60 12.65
C SER A 139 4.96 4.76 12.74
N SER A 140 5.86 5.16 13.64
CA SER A 140 7.11 4.46 13.96
C SER A 140 7.06 3.79 15.34
N SER A 141 5.86 3.64 15.92
CA SER A 141 5.66 3.18 17.30
C SER A 141 4.81 1.91 17.39
N VAL A 142 4.67 1.17 16.28
CA VAL A 142 3.95 -0.11 16.26
C VAL A 142 4.79 -1.16 17.00
N LYS A 143 4.22 -1.76 18.06
CA LYS A 143 4.87 -2.85 18.78
C LYS A 143 4.80 -4.13 17.95
N ILE A 144 5.96 -4.69 17.61
CA ILE A 144 6.09 -5.93 16.86
C ILE A 144 6.56 -7.05 17.79
N THR A 145 5.78 -8.13 17.85
CA THR A 145 6.14 -9.37 18.55
C THR A 145 6.27 -10.47 17.52
N LEU A 146 7.48 -10.98 17.30
CA LEU A 146 7.74 -12.10 16.41
C LEU A 146 7.26 -13.40 17.05
N ASN A 147 6.72 -14.33 16.25
CA ASN A 147 6.32 -15.66 16.72
C ASN A 147 7.53 -16.60 16.87
N SER A 148 7.29 -17.79 17.42
CA SER A 148 8.30 -18.84 17.60
C SER A 148 8.91 -19.28 16.26
N GLU A 149 8.11 -19.43 15.22
CA GLU A 149 8.59 -19.88 13.90
C GLU A 149 9.58 -18.89 13.29
N ILE A 150 9.36 -17.59 13.48
CA ILE A 150 10.31 -16.58 13.01
C ILE A 150 11.58 -16.59 13.87
N THR A 151 11.44 -16.63 15.19
CA THR A 151 12.58 -16.51 16.11
C THR A 151 13.45 -17.77 16.18
N GLN A 152 12.84 -18.95 16.10
CA GLN A 152 13.50 -20.25 16.29
C GLN A 152 13.78 -20.98 14.97
N GLU A 153 13.10 -20.65 13.87
CA GLU A 153 13.31 -21.33 12.58
C GLU A 153 13.83 -20.36 11.50
N TYR A 154 13.10 -19.27 11.21
CA TYR A 154 13.46 -18.34 10.13
C TYR A 154 14.80 -17.63 10.38
N ILE A 155 15.01 -17.03 11.55
CA ILE A 155 16.24 -16.28 11.85
C ILE A 155 17.49 -17.17 11.83
N PRO A 156 17.48 -18.39 12.43
CA PRO A 156 18.59 -19.33 12.27
C PRO A 156 18.82 -19.78 10.82
N ALA A 157 17.75 -20.09 10.07
CA ALA A 157 17.87 -20.46 8.66
C ALA A 157 18.42 -19.31 7.81
N PHE A 158 18.03 -18.07 8.10
CA PHE A 158 18.56 -16.86 7.47
C PHE A 158 20.06 -16.74 7.70
N SER A 159 20.49 -16.93 8.96
CA SER A 159 21.91 -16.80 9.33
C SER A 159 22.77 -17.87 8.67
N GLN A 160 22.21 -19.04 8.36
CA GLN A 160 22.88 -20.08 7.57
C GLN A 160 22.87 -19.79 6.07
N ALA A 161 21.78 -19.22 5.55
CA ALA A 161 21.65 -18.90 4.13
C ALA A 161 22.47 -17.67 3.72
N ILE A 162 22.60 -16.68 4.60
CA ILE A 162 23.24 -15.38 4.34
C ILE A 162 24.05 -14.94 5.58
N PRO A 163 25.17 -15.65 5.91
CA PRO A 163 25.89 -15.47 7.17
C PRO A 163 26.41 -14.04 7.40
N ASN A 164 26.81 -13.34 6.34
CA ASN A 164 27.39 -12.00 6.41
C ASN A 164 26.42 -10.90 5.93
N ALA A 165 25.11 -11.11 6.06
CA ALA A 165 24.14 -10.08 5.72
C ALA A 165 24.29 -8.85 6.62
N ALA A 166 24.30 -7.66 6.03
CA ALA A 166 24.16 -6.41 6.77
C ALA A 166 22.88 -6.44 7.63
N LYS A 167 22.93 -5.78 8.79
CA LYS A 167 21.82 -5.81 9.76
C LYS A 167 20.51 -5.35 9.13
N GLY A 168 20.54 -4.32 8.28
CA GLY A 168 19.36 -3.80 7.59
C GLY A 168 18.69 -4.80 6.63
N LEU A 169 19.47 -5.59 5.86
CA LEU A 169 18.91 -6.66 5.03
C LEU A 169 18.23 -7.73 5.90
N ARG A 170 18.88 -8.14 7.00
CA ARG A 170 18.32 -9.10 7.96
C ARG A 170 16.98 -8.62 8.50
N LEU A 171 16.92 -7.37 8.99
CA LEU A 171 15.67 -6.81 9.51
C LEU A 171 14.57 -6.72 8.46
N LEU A 172 14.91 -6.31 7.22
CA LEU A 172 13.93 -6.20 6.13
C LEU A 172 13.32 -7.56 5.78
N LEU A 173 14.13 -8.59 5.56
CA LEU A 173 13.59 -9.90 5.17
C LEU A 173 12.82 -10.57 6.34
N THR A 174 13.27 -10.39 7.58
CA THR A 174 12.54 -10.87 8.77
C THR A 174 11.17 -10.22 8.87
N ILE A 175 11.07 -8.90 8.72
CA ILE A 175 9.77 -8.22 8.84
C ILE A 175 8.86 -8.49 7.64
N MET A 176 9.42 -8.77 6.47
CA MET A 176 8.65 -9.28 5.33
C MET A 176 8.06 -10.66 5.63
N ALA A 177 8.83 -11.59 6.20
CA ALA A 177 8.34 -12.90 6.61
C ALA A 177 7.24 -12.81 7.70
N TYR A 178 7.41 -11.88 8.65
CA TYR A 178 6.40 -11.55 9.64
C TYR A 178 5.09 -11.07 8.99
N HIS A 179 5.17 -10.13 8.05
CA HIS A 179 3.98 -9.57 7.40
C HIS A 179 3.27 -10.59 6.52
N GLU A 180 4.00 -11.47 5.82
CA GLU A 180 3.43 -12.60 5.07
C GLU A 180 2.95 -13.75 5.97
N GLY A 181 2.94 -13.53 7.29
CA GLY A 181 2.35 -14.45 8.26
C GLY A 181 3.07 -15.79 8.36
N PHE A 182 4.41 -15.80 8.25
CA PHE A 182 5.21 -17.01 8.41
C PHE A 182 5.01 -17.64 9.80
N LYS A 183 4.11 -18.61 9.87
CA LYS A 183 3.73 -19.38 11.07
C LYS A 183 3.22 -20.75 10.66
N LYS A 184 3.25 -21.74 11.56
CA LYS A 184 2.76 -23.09 11.25
C LYS A 184 1.32 -23.05 10.73
N GLY A 185 1.06 -23.79 9.67
CA GLY A 185 -0.26 -23.81 9.01
C GLY A 185 -0.46 -22.76 7.92
N SER A 186 0.33 -21.68 7.90
CA SER A 186 0.28 -20.65 6.85
C SER A 186 0.82 -21.16 5.51
N ARG A 187 0.43 -20.49 4.42
CA ARG A 187 0.95 -20.73 3.07
C ARG A 187 2.46 -20.53 3.01
N SER A 188 2.95 -19.41 3.53
CA SER A 188 4.37 -19.03 3.54
C SER A 188 5.23 -20.07 4.27
N TYR A 189 4.72 -20.65 5.36
CA TYR A 189 5.38 -21.75 6.06
C TYR A 189 5.34 -23.08 5.29
N LYS A 190 4.15 -23.54 4.87
CA LYS A 190 3.98 -24.83 4.17
C LYS A 190 4.76 -24.93 2.86
N THR A 191 4.98 -23.80 2.20
CA THR A 191 5.65 -23.73 0.89
C THR A 191 7.13 -23.38 1.01
N ASN A 192 7.68 -23.27 2.23
CA ASN A 192 9.03 -22.76 2.47
C ASN A 192 9.29 -21.42 1.73
N ASN A 193 8.27 -20.59 1.58
CA ASN A 193 8.33 -19.35 0.85
C ASN A 193 7.94 -18.19 1.78
N PRO A 194 8.85 -17.81 2.69
CA PRO A 194 8.53 -16.85 3.73
C PRO A 194 8.11 -15.47 3.20
N GLY A 195 8.49 -15.11 1.97
CA GLY A 195 8.10 -13.84 1.35
C GLY A 195 6.92 -13.96 0.42
N ASN A 196 6.31 -15.15 0.33
CA ASN A 196 5.18 -15.39 -0.57
C ASN A 196 5.53 -14.96 -2.03
N ILE A 197 6.80 -15.10 -2.43
CA ILE A 197 7.31 -14.62 -3.72
C ILE A 197 6.81 -15.54 -4.83
N GLY A 198 6.23 -14.97 -5.88
CA GLY A 198 5.72 -15.71 -7.04
C GLY A 198 4.38 -16.43 -6.81
N ASN A 199 3.84 -16.34 -5.60
CA ASN A 199 2.53 -16.83 -5.23
C ASN A 199 1.41 -15.90 -5.73
N THR A 200 0.26 -16.45 -6.10
CA THR A 200 -0.88 -15.69 -6.65
C THR A 200 -2.16 -15.87 -5.83
N ASP A 201 -3.07 -14.89 -5.94
CA ASP A 201 -4.42 -14.91 -5.35
C ASP A 201 -5.34 -15.93 -6.06
N SER A 202 -4.98 -16.34 -7.27
CA SER A 202 -5.61 -17.46 -7.99
C SER A 202 -5.24 -18.84 -7.42
N GLY A 203 -4.43 -18.89 -6.36
CA GLY A 203 -4.08 -20.13 -5.65
C GLY A 203 -2.88 -20.88 -6.20
N ALA A 204 -2.20 -20.38 -7.24
CA ALA A 204 -0.96 -20.98 -7.71
C ALA A 204 0.14 -20.76 -6.65
N ASN A 205 0.68 -21.87 -6.14
CA ASN A 205 1.69 -21.88 -5.08
C ASN A 205 3.05 -22.28 -5.64
N GLN A 206 4.07 -21.53 -5.27
CA GLN A 206 5.47 -21.83 -5.48
C GLN A 206 6.03 -22.42 -4.18
N SER A 207 6.01 -23.75 -4.10
CA SER A 207 6.72 -24.49 -3.05
C SER A 207 8.21 -24.51 -3.35
N ILE A 208 9.00 -24.22 -2.33
CA ILE A 208 10.46 -24.17 -2.38
C ILE A 208 11.02 -25.38 -1.62
N ALA A 209 12.14 -25.91 -2.10
CA ALA A 209 12.73 -27.14 -1.57
C ALA A 209 13.08 -27.05 -0.08
N SER A 210 13.57 -25.89 0.37
CA SER A 210 13.91 -25.66 1.78
C SER A 210 13.64 -24.22 2.20
N LEU A 211 13.53 -23.99 3.51
CA LEU A 211 13.40 -22.64 4.07
C LEU A 211 14.59 -21.74 3.70
N LYS A 212 15.81 -22.29 3.62
CA LYS A 212 17.00 -21.55 3.18
C LYS A 212 16.86 -21.04 1.75
N ASP A 213 16.41 -21.90 0.85
CA ASP A 213 16.18 -21.53 -0.55
C ASP A 213 15.06 -20.49 -0.67
N GLY A 214 14.05 -20.56 0.19
CA GLY A 214 12.99 -19.55 0.29
C GLY A 214 13.50 -18.18 0.75
N ILE A 215 14.44 -18.16 1.69
CA ILE A 215 15.11 -16.94 2.15
C ILE A 215 16.00 -16.37 1.04
N LEU A 216 16.72 -17.22 0.31
CA LEU A 216 17.49 -16.77 -0.86
C LEU A 216 16.56 -16.22 -1.96
N LEU A 217 15.38 -16.80 -2.16
CA LEU A 217 14.37 -16.26 -3.08
C LEU A 217 13.89 -14.87 -2.64
N GLN A 218 13.60 -14.66 -1.35
CA GLN A 218 13.28 -13.34 -0.81
C GLN A 218 14.40 -12.32 -1.08
N LYS A 219 15.65 -12.69 -0.75
CA LYS A 219 16.82 -11.85 -0.98
C LYS A 219 16.96 -11.48 -2.46
N ASN A 220 16.88 -12.48 -3.34
CA ASN A 220 17.01 -12.28 -4.79
C ASN A 220 15.90 -11.38 -5.36
N TYR A 221 14.68 -11.48 -4.83
CA TYR A 221 13.59 -10.57 -5.18
C TYR A 221 13.95 -9.11 -4.83
N VAL A 222 14.41 -8.87 -3.60
CA VAL A 222 14.83 -7.53 -3.16
C VAL A 222 16.02 -7.04 -3.98
N ASP A 223 17.03 -7.88 -4.20
CA ASP A 223 18.21 -7.57 -5.02
C ASP A 223 17.84 -7.17 -6.45
N ASN A 224 16.88 -7.87 -7.07
CA ASN A 224 16.45 -7.54 -8.42
C ASN A 224 15.77 -6.17 -8.48
N ILE A 225 15.04 -5.78 -7.44
CA ILE A 225 14.41 -4.47 -7.36
C ILE A 225 15.44 -3.37 -7.15
N VAL A 226 16.32 -3.51 -6.13
CA VAL A 226 17.31 -2.48 -5.79
C VAL A 226 18.33 -2.24 -6.90
N ASN A 227 18.65 -3.29 -7.68
CA ASN A 227 19.58 -3.20 -8.80
C ASN A 227 18.89 -2.84 -10.13
N GLY A 228 17.60 -2.49 -10.11
CA GLY A 228 16.85 -2.11 -11.31
C GLY A 228 16.67 -3.24 -12.33
N LYS A 229 16.88 -4.50 -11.93
CA LYS A 229 16.70 -5.69 -12.78
C LYS A 229 15.25 -6.16 -12.86
N SER A 230 14.37 -5.59 -12.04
CA SER A 230 12.93 -5.84 -12.11
C SER A 230 12.36 -5.29 -13.43
N LYS A 231 11.93 -6.19 -14.32
CA LYS A 231 11.26 -5.81 -15.58
C LYS A 231 9.92 -5.13 -15.33
N ALA A 232 9.22 -5.51 -14.25
CA ALA A 232 7.91 -4.97 -13.91
C ALA A 232 8.00 -3.59 -13.24
N PHE A 233 9.05 -3.37 -12.45
CA PHE A 233 9.25 -2.14 -11.68
C PHE A 233 10.68 -1.62 -11.86
N PRO A 234 11.04 -1.16 -13.07
CA PRO A 234 12.36 -0.60 -13.32
C PRO A 234 12.57 0.68 -12.51
N MET A 235 13.81 0.90 -12.06
CA MET A 235 14.18 2.07 -11.29
C MET A 235 14.05 3.35 -12.13
N ASN A 236 13.61 4.43 -11.51
CA ASN A 236 13.39 5.76 -12.09
C ASN A 236 12.39 5.79 -13.24
N GLN A 237 11.47 4.82 -13.30
CA GLN A 237 10.41 4.78 -14.30
C GLN A 237 9.03 5.01 -13.67
N PRO A 238 8.06 5.51 -14.45
CA PRO A 238 6.67 5.61 -14.01
C PRO A 238 6.10 4.23 -13.68
N VAL A 239 5.45 4.12 -12.52
CA VAL A 239 4.66 2.98 -12.10
C VAL A 239 3.21 3.41 -12.04
N ASN A 240 2.35 2.63 -12.70
CA ASN A 240 0.90 2.79 -12.67
C ASN A 240 0.26 1.50 -12.15
N ILE A 241 -0.19 1.54 -10.90
CA ILE A 241 -0.94 0.47 -10.26
C ILE A 241 -2.42 0.78 -10.44
N LYS A 242 -3.14 -0.09 -11.13
CA LYS A 242 -4.59 0.06 -11.30
C LYS A 242 -5.33 -0.23 -9.98
N PRO A 243 -6.46 0.45 -9.70
CA PRO A 243 -7.36 0.06 -8.63
C PRO A 243 -7.77 -1.41 -8.77
N TYR A 244 -7.99 -2.08 -7.65
CA TYR A 244 -8.22 -3.51 -7.64
C TYR A 244 -9.22 -3.92 -6.55
N TYR A 245 -10.16 -4.80 -6.91
CA TYR A 245 -11.01 -5.47 -5.94
C TYR A 245 -10.37 -6.79 -5.48
N SER A 246 -9.97 -6.87 -4.22
CA SER A 246 -9.41 -8.10 -3.66
C SER A 246 -10.52 -9.04 -3.18
N GLN A 247 -10.70 -10.15 -3.90
CA GLN A 247 -11.60 -11.22 -3.47
C GLN A 247 -11.16 -11.85 -2.15
N GLU A 248 -9.85 -11.91 -1.87
CA GLU A 248 -9.32 -12.44 -0.62
C GLU A 248 -9.69 -11.56 0.57
N ILE A 249 -9.49 -10.24 0.45
CA ILE A 249 -9.88 -9.28 1.49
C ILE A 249 -11.39 -9.30 1.67
N ALA A 250 -12.18 -9.40 0.59
CA ALA A 250 -13.63 -9.49 0.69
C ALA A 250 -14.09 -10.70 1.52
N LYS A 251 -13.45 -11.87 1.30
CA LYS A 251 -13.73 -13.12 2.04
C LYS A 251 -13.28 -13.05 3.50
N ASN A 252 -12.25 -12.28 3.82
CA ASN A 252 -11.61 -12.22 5.13
C ASN A 252 -11.66 -10.81 5.76
N SER A 253 -12.66 -10.01 5.40
CA SER A 253 -12.69 -8.56 5.67
C SER A 253 -12.63 -8.21 7.15
N ALA A 254 -13.24 -9.04 8.01
CA ALA A 254 -13.17 -8.93 9.46
C ALA A 254 -11.73 -9.05 10.00
N ASN A 255 -10.87 -9.85 9.35
CA ASN A 255 -9.47 -10.05 9.76
C ASN A 255 -8.57 -8.91 9.25
N TYR A 256 -8.85 -8.39 8.06
CA TYR A 256 -8.04 -7.38 7.41
C TYR A 256 -8.34 -5.96 7.90
N GLY A 257 -9.54 -5.69 8.43
CA GLY A 257 -9.91 -4.37 8.96
C GLY A 257 -9.85 -3.26 7.91
N MET A 258 -10.05 -3.60 6.63
CA MET A 258 -9.94 -2.69 5.49
C MET A 258 -10.89 -3.09 4.37
N SER A 259 -11.18 -2.13 3.49
CA SER A 259 -12.03 -2.36 2.31
C SER A 259 -11.35 -3.30 1.30
N PRO A 260 -12.11 -4.20 0.63
CA PRO A 260 -11.61 -4.94 -0.53
C PRO A 260 -11.41 -4.06 -1.77
N TRP A 261 -11.96 -2.84 -1.79
CA TRP A 261 -11.72 -1.85 -2.84
C TRP A 261 -10.38 -1.13 -2.58
N LEU A 262 -9.33 -1.61 -3.23
CA LEU A 262 -7.98 -1.07 -3.07
C LEU A 262 -7.72 0.01 -4.11
N PRO A 263 -7.21 1.19 -3.71
CA PRO A 263 -6.89 2.24 -4.66
C PRO A 263 -5.72 1.84 -5.55
N GLY A 264 -5.70 2.43 -6.73
CA GLY A 264 -4.54 2.49 -7.59
C GLY A 264 -3.54 3.55 -7.14
N TYR A 265 -2.35 3.54 -7.74
CA TYR A 265 -1.27 4.48 -7.44
C TYR A 265 -0.50 4.84 -8.68
N LYS A 266 -0.07 6.09 -8.78
CA LYS A 266 0.80 6.58 -9.84
C LYS A 266 1.99 7.33 -9.25
N PHE A 267 3.19 6.84 -9.49
CA PHE A 267 4.42 7.44 -8.97
C PHE A 267 5.62 7.08 -9.84
N THR A 268 6.72 7.84 -9.71
CA THR A 268 8.03 7.40 -10.25
C THR A 268 8.69 6.49 -9.23
N PHE A 269 9.03 5.26 -9.61
CA PHE A 269 9.68 4.31 -8.70
C PHE A 269 11.14 4.68 -8.50
N THR A 270 11.45 5.26 -7.36
CA THR A 270 12.78 5.74 -7.00
C THR A 270 13.44 4.89 -5.92
N GLY A 271 12.82 3.76 -5.56
CA GLY A 271 13.30 2.85 -4.53
C GLY A 271 12.96 3.28 -3.10
N GLN A 272 12.02 4.21 -2.88
CA GLN A 272 11.57 4.55 -1.52
C GLN A 272 10.82 3.37 -0.88
N LEU A 273 10.87 3.27 0.45
CA LEU A 273 10.26 2.18 1.20
C LEU A 273 8.76 2.07 0.97
N ASP A 274 8.04 3.20 1.02
CA ASP A 274 6.59 3.21 0.78
C ASP A 274 6.25 2.75 -0.65
N GLN A 275 7.01 3.17 -1.65
CA GLN A 275 6.87 2.73 -3.04
C GLN A 275 7.13 1.23 -3.19
N PHE A 276 8.21 0.72 -2.58
CA PHE A 276 8.55 -0.70 -2.58
C PHE A 276 7.41 -1.55 -2.00
N VAL A 277 6.85 -1.12 -0.89
CA VAL A 277 5.75 -1.82 -0.23
C VAL A 277 4.49 -1.88 -1.12
N LYS A 278 4.18 -0.82 -1.90
CA LYS A 278 3.03 -0.83 -2.84
C LYS A 278 3.17 -1.83 -3.98
N ILE A 279 4.40 -2.03 -4.48
CA ILE A 279 4.67 -2.99 -5.57
C ILE A 279 4.84 -4.42 -5.05
N TYR A 280 5.23 -4.58 -3.78
CA TYR A 280 5.43 -5.87 -3.14
C TYR A 280 4.10 -6.53 -2.72
N SER A 281 3.21 -5.79 -2.05
CA SER A 281 2.00 -6.36 -1.44
C SER A 281 0.73 -5.61 -1.86
N THR A 282 -0.23 -6.37 -2.38
CA THR A 282 -1.57 -5.88 -2.72
C THR A 282 -2.28 -5.28 -1.51
N GLY A 283 -2.25 -5.97 -0.36
CA GLY A 283 -2.89 -5.50 0.88
C GLY A 283 -2.31 -4.16 1.36
N ALA A 284 -1.05 -3.88 1.07
CA ALA A 284 -0.43 -2.61 1.41
C ALA A 284 -0.99 -1.41 0.63
N ARG A 285 -1.82 -1.65 -0.40
CA ARG A 285 -2.48 -0.57 -1.16
C ARG A 285 -3.59 0.11 -0.39
N GLY A 286 -4.24 -0.55 0.57
CA GLY A 286 -5.35 0.06 1.33
C GLY A 286 -4.94 0.62 2.70
N GLY A 287 -3.65 0.87 2.92
CA GLY A 287 -3.18 1.50 4.16
C GLY A 287 -1.68 1.74 4.21
N ASN A 288 -1.21 2.26 5.36
CA ASN A 288 0.21 2.45 5.67
C ASN A 288 0.73 1.45 6.72
N SER A 289 -0.07 0.45 7.10
CA SER A 289 0.23 -0.50 8.18
C SER A 289 1.55 -1.25 7.96
N TYR A 290 1.82 -1.70 6.72
CA TYR A 290 3.04 -2.41 6.41
C TYR A 290 4.27 -1.48 6.52
N VAL A 291 4.22 -0.28 5.94
CA VAL A 291 5.30 0.71 6.11
C VAL A 291 5.54 1.02 7.58
N ASN A 292 4.47 1.21 8.38
CA ASN A 292 4.55 1.45 9.82
C ASN A 292 5.21 0.28 10.55
N THR A 293 4.87 -0.95 10.19
CA THR A 293 5.45 -2.17 10.74
C THR A 293 6.95 -2.23 10.49
N ILE A 294 7.39 -1.94 9.25
CA ILE A 294 8.80 -1.93 8.89
C ILE A 294 9.53 -0.82 9.66
N VAL A 295 9.06 0.43 9.58
CA VAL A 295 9.70 1.58 10.23
C VAL A 295 9.81 1.38 11.74
N SER A 296 8.76 0.87 12.38
CA SER A 296 8.75 0.62 13.83
C SER A 296 9.72 -0.49 14.21
N TYR A 297 9.76 -1.58 13.43
CA TYR A 297 10.68 -2.69 13.68
C TYR A 297 12.14 -2.27 13.54
N PHE A 298 12.46 -1.50 12.50
CA PHE A 298 13.79 -0.93 12.29
C PHE A 298 14.21 0.02 13.42
N THR A 299 13.29 0.89 13.84
CA THR A 299 13.51 1.82 14.97
C THR A 299 13.79 1.05 16.26
N ALA A 300 12.98 0.03 16.58
CA ALA A 300 13.16 -0.81 17.78
C ALA A 300 14.49 -1.59 17.78
N ASN A 301 15.10 -1.79 16.61
CA ASN A 301 16.38 -2.49 16.45
C ASN A 301 17.57 -1.53 16.25
N GLY A 302 17.39 -0.23 16.50
CA GLY A 302 18.46 0.78 16.48
C GLY A 302 18.90 1.22 15.09
N LEU A 303 18.09 0.98 14.05
CA LEU A 303 18.32 1.44 12.68
C LEU A 303 17.11 2.25 12.19
N PRO A 304 16.80 3.43 12.75
CA PRO A 304 15.60 4.18 12.37
C PRO A 304 15.64 4.56 10.88
N ILE A 305 14.53 4.32 10.19
CA ILE A 305 14.33 4.64 8.78
C ILE A 305 13.00 5.38 8.60
N LYS A 306 12.77 5.95 7.42
CA LYS A 306 11.55 6.68 7.07
C LYS A 306 10.88 6.06 5.84
N PRO A 307 9.60 6.34 5.58
CA PRO A 307 8.92 5.94 4.34
C PRO A 307 9.70 6.32 3.08
N GLU A 308 10.41 7.45 3.11
CA GLU A 308 11.21 7.97 1.99
C GLU A 308 12.63 7.37 1.91
N SER A 309 13.05 6.59 2.92
CA SER A 309 14.34 5.91 2.91
C SER A 309 14.43 4.94 1.73
N LYS A 310 15.59 4.91 1.06
CA LYS A 310 15.81 4.07 -0.11
C LYS A 310 16.09 2.63 0.30
N ILE A 311 15.44 1.66 -0.35
CA ILE A 311 15.70 0.24 -0.11
C ILE A 311 17.18 -0.09 -0.38
N GLN A 312 17.80 0.56 -1.36
CA GLN A 312 19.22 0.42 -1.68
C GLN A 312 20.15 0.71 -0.49
N ASP A 313 19.77 1.67 0.35
CA ASP A 313 20.52 2.08 1.53
C ASP A 313 20.14 1.19 2.72
N ILE A 314 18.84 0.95 2.90
CA ILE A 314 18.30 0.10 3.98
C ILE A 314 19.01 -1.25 4.04
N ILE A 315 19.15 -1.94 2.90
CA ILE A 315 19.73 -3.30 2.89
C ILE A 315 21.25 -3.33 3.18
N LYS A 316 21.90 -2.17 3.24
CA LYS A 316 23.34 -2.03 3.53
C LYS A 316 23.62 -1.49 4.93
N MET A 317 22.59 -1.13 5.70
CA MET A 317 22.77 -0.56 7.04
C MET A 317 23.32 -1.57 8.04
N GLY A 318 24.22 -1.10 8.91
CA GLY A 318 24.79 -1.87 10.02
C GLY A 318 25.66 -3.01 9.53
#